data_AF-A0A354DHM3-F1
#
_entry.id   AF-A0A354DHM3-F1
#
_cell.length_a   1.000
_cell.length_b   1.000
_cell.length_c   1.000
_cell.angle_alpha   90.00
_cell.angle_beta   90.00
_cell.angle_gamma   90.00
#
_symmetry.space_group_name_H-M   'P 1'
#
loop_
_entity.id
_entity.type
_entity.pdbx_description
1 polymer ?
#
loop_
_entity_poly.entity_id
_entity_poly.type
_entity_poly.pdbx_seq_one_letter_code
_entity_poly.pdbx_strand_id
1 'polypeptide(L)' 'MDPLEKHFNEVIKLIGEDPEREGLIETPKRIAKMYREIFSGLKEDPAEVLGKTFPSEGNVFPRT' A
#
# COMPACT_ATOMS: atom_id res chain seq x y z
N MET A 1 -6.41 -20.64 0.95
CA MET A 1 -6.77 -19.21 0.96
C MET A 1 -5.66 -18.46 1.65
N ASP A 2 -5.22 -17.33 1.08
CA ASP A 2 -4.23 -16.45 1.69
C ASP A 2 -4.72 -15.97 3.09
N PRO A 3 -3.85 -15.83 4.10
CA PRO A 3 -4.28 -15.39 5.43
C PRO A 3 -4.99 -14.04 5.42
N LEU A 4 -4.51 -13.04 4.67
CA LEU A 4 -5.17 -11.72 4.61
C LEU A 4 -6.54 -11.85 3.93
N GLU A 5 -6.65 -12.61 2.84
CA GLU A 5 -7.95 -12.87 2.21
C GLU A 5 -8.96 -13.45 3.20
N LYS A 6 -8.56 -14.42 4.02
CA LYS A 6 -9.44 -14.98 5.06
C LYS A 6 -9.90 -13.92 6.05
N HIS A 7 -8.99 -13.08 6.55
CA HIS A 7 -9.35 -12.04 7.51
C HIS A 7 -10.26 -10.97 6.88
N PHE A 8 -10.04 -10.59 5.62
CA PHE A 8 -10.91 -9.64 4.93
C PHE A 8 -12.28 -10.22 4.60
N ASN A 9 -12.39 -11.53 4.35
CA ASN A 9 -13.69 -12.20 4.27
C ASN A 9 -14.47 -12.07 5.59
N GLU A 10 -13.82 -12.25 6.73
CA GLU A 10 -14.43 -12.06 8.04
C GLU A 10 -14.78 -10.58 8.32
N VAL A 11 -13.92 -9.63 7.93
CA VAL A 11 -14.22 -8.19 8.03
C VAL A 11 -15.50 -7.84 7.25
N ILE A 12 -15.66 -8.36 6.03
CA ILE A 12 -16.86 -8.16 5.22
C ILE A 12 -18.11 -8.68 5.97
N LYS A 13 -18.04 -9.86 6.58
CA LYS A 13 -19.15 -10.38 7.40
C LYS A 13 -19.45 -9.48 8.60
N LEU A 14 -18.41 -9.00 9.29
CA LEU A 14 -18.53 -8.17 10.49
C LEU A 14 -19.17 -6.81 10.23
N ILE A 15 -19.03 -6.26 9.01
CA ILE A 15 -19.70 -5.01 8.62
C ILE A 15 -21.15 -5.24 8.14
N GLY A 16 -21.67 -6.46 8.23
CA GLY A 16 -23.04 -6.81 7.85
C GLY A 16 -23.24 -7.13 6.36
N GLU A 17 -22.15 -7.36 5.65
CA GLU A 17 -22.14 -7.56 4.20
C GLU A 17 -21.97 -9.06 3.87
N ASP A 18 -22.71 -9.57 2.88
CA ASP A 18 -22.55 -10.94 2.36
C ASP A 18 -21.30 -11.07 1.44
N PRO A 19 -20.28 -11.84 1.82
CA PRO A 19 -19.09 -12.06 0.99
C PRO A 19 -19.30 -12.99 -0.21
N GLU A 20 -20.39 -13.76 -0.27
CA GLU A 20 -20.69 -14.67 -1.38
C GLU A 20 -21.43 -13.97 -2.54
N ARG A 21 -21.85 -12.72 -2.36
CA ARG A 21 -22.45 -11.93 -3.45
C ARG A 21 -21.44 -11.79 -4.60
N GLU A 22 -21.93 -11.81 -5.83
CA GLU A 22 -21.11 -11.73 -7.06
C GLU A 22 -20.08 -10.59 -7.02
N GLY A 23 -20.48 -9.39 -6.57
CA GLY A 23 -19.60 -8.23 -6.48
C GLY A 23 -18.48 -8.31 -5.42
N LEU A 24 -18.59 -9.21 -4.44
CA LEU A 24 -17.63 -9.33 -3.34
C LEU A 24 -16.78 -10.59 -3.33
N ILE A 25 -17.08 -11.60 -4.15
CA ILE A 25 -16.31 -12.86 -4.19
C ILE A 25 -14.80 -12.58 -4.34
N GLU A 26 -14.42 -11.67 -5.24
CA GLU A 26 -13.02 -11.31 -5.49
C GLU A 26 -12.49 -10.18 -4.58
N THR A 27 -13.34 -9.57 -3.75
CA THR A 27 -12.95 -8.43 -2.90
C THR A 27 -11.86 -8.78 -1.88
N PRO A 28 -11.93 -9.89 -1.11
CA PRO A 28 -10.88 -10.22 -0.16
C PRO A 28 -9.49 -10.31 -0.79
N LYS A 29 -9.41 -10.87 -2.00
CA LYS A 29 -8.18 -10.99 -2.80
C LYS A 29 -7.64 -9.65 -3.25
N ARG A 30 -8.50 -8.76 -3.76
CA ARG A 30 -8.11 -7.39 -4.15
C ARG A 30 -7.57 -6.59 -2.96
N ILE A 31 -8.23 -6.67 -1.80
CA ILE A 31 -7.79 -5.96 -0.59
C ILE A 31 -6.47 -6.54 -0.06
N ALA A 32 -6.32 -7.87 -0.02
CA ALA A 32 -5.08 -8.51 0.38
C ALA A 32 -3.89 -8.07 -0.50
N LYS A 33 -4.09 -8.00 -1.83
CA LYS A 33 -3.08 -7.48 -2.76
C LYS A 33 -2.74 -6.02 -2.46
N MET A 34 -3.76 -5.16 -2.33
CA MET A 34 -3.58 -3.73 -2.01
C MET A 34 -2.79 -3.53 -0.70
N TYR A 35 -3.12 -4.27 0.36
CA TYR A 35 -2.41 -4.18 1.64
C TYR A 35 -0.93 -4.56 1.51
N ARG A 36 -0.62 -5.59 0.72
CA ARG A 36 0.79 -5.97 0.45
C ARG A 36 1.55 -4.87 -0.29
N GLU A 37 0.90 -4.17 -1.22
CA GLU A 37 1.49 -3.04 -1.94
C GLU A 37 1.69 -1.83 -1.02
N ILE A 38 0.67 -1.44 -0.25
CA ILE A 38 0.76 -0.30 0.68
C ILE A 38 1.88 -0.50 1.71
N PHE A 39 2.05 -1.73 2.20
CA PHE A 39 3.01 -2.05 3.26
C PHE A 39 4.32 -2.67 2.75
N SER A 40 4.58 -2.70 1.43
CA SER A 40 5.79 -3.33 0.89
C SER A 40 7.06 -2.64 1.41
N GLY A 41 7.02 -1.31 1.50
CA GLY A 41 8.15 -0.49 1.93
C GLY A 41 8.54 -0.63 3.40
N LEU A 42 7.74 -1.29 4.26
CA LEU A 42 8.08 -1.48 5.68
C LEU A 42 9.32 -2.37 5.89
N LYS A 43 9.72 -3.12 4.86
CA LYS A 43 10.90 -3.99 4.88
C LYS A 43 12.02 -3.50 3.96
N GLU A 44 11.86 -2.32 3.36
CA GLU A 44 12.81 -1.73 2.43
C GLU A 44 13.61 -0.62 3.12
N ASP A 45 14.88 -0.45 2.74
CA ASP A 45 15.67 0.70 3.18
C ASP A 45 15.33 1.93 2.30
N PRO A 46 14.78 3.02 2.87
CA PRO A 46 14.46 4.21 2.08
C PRO A 46 15.69 4.85 1.42
N ALA A 47 16.90 4.65 1.95
CA ALA A 47 18.13 5.16 1.34
C ALA A 47 18.45 4.48 0.00
N GLU A 48 18.14 3.18 -0.14
CA GLU A 48 18.29 2.46 -1.40
C GLU A 48 17.28 2.96 -2.45
N VAL A 49 16.05 3.26 -2.02
CA VAL A 49 14.98 3.76 -2.89
C VAL A 49 15.22 5.21 -3.32
N LEU A 50 15.71 6.06 -2.42
CA LEU A 50 15.88 7.50 -2.62
C LEU A 50 17.30 7.93 -3.00
N GLY A 51 18.23 6.99 -3.20
CA GLY A 51 19.67 7.27 -3.36
C GLY A 51 20.07 8.13 -4.58
N LYS A 52 19.13 8.47 -5.47
CA LYS A 52 19.38 9.31 -6.64
C LYS A 52 19.06 10.78 -6.33
N THR A 53 20.09 11.61 -6.31
CA THR A 53 19.98 13.06 -6.17
C THR A 53 20.42 13.77 -7.44
N PHE A 54 19.83 14.93 -7.72
CA PHE A 54 20.26 15.84 -8.79
C PHE A 54 20.81 17.11 -8.15
N PRO A 55 21.95 17.64 -8.62
CA PRO A 55 22.46 18.91 -8.13
C PRO A 55 21.47 20.04 -8.43
N SER A 56 21.11 20.84 -7.41
CA SER A 56 20.33 22.07 -7.59
C SER A 56 21.27 23.24 -7.88
N GLU A 57 21.05 24.00 -8.94
CA GLU A 57 21.69 25.30 -9.13
C GLU A 57 21.15 26.27 -8.07
N GLY A 58 21.91 26.45 -6.99
CA GLY A 58 21.57 27.41 -5.94
C GLY A 58 21.62 28.82 -6.51
N ASN A 59 20.49 29.53 -6.48
CA ASN A 59 20.47 30.95 -6.78
C ASN A 59 21.22 31.66 -5.64
N VAL A 60 22.48 32.00 -5.86
CA VAL A 60 23.31 32.71 -4.90
C VAL A 60 22.81 34.15 -4.83
N PHE A 61 21.91 34.45 -3.90
CA PHE A 61 21.58 35.83 -3.60
C PHE A 61 22.83 36.51 -3.03
N PRO A 62 23.37 37.56 -3.67
CA PRO A 62 24.51 38.27 -3.14
C PRO A 62 24.12 38.90 -1.79
N ARG A 63 24.82 38.55 -0.72
CA ARG A 63 24.72 39.33 0.52
C ARG A 63 25.46 40.65 0.29
N THR A 64 24.74 41.76 0.45
CA THR A 64 25.26 43.12 0.54
C THR A 64 26.26 43.25 1.68
#